data_AF-A0AAJ1YX15-F1
#
_entry.id   AF-A0AAJ1YX15-F1
#
_cell.length_a   1.000
_cell.length_b   1.000
_cell.length_c   1.000
_cell.angle_alpha   90.00
_cell.angle_beta   90.00
_cell.angle_gamma   90.00
#
_symmetry.space_group_name_H-M   'P 1'
#
loop_
_entity.id
_entity.type
_entity.pdbx_description
1 polymer ?
#
loop_
_entity_poly.entity_id
_entity_poly.type
_entity_poly.pdbx_seq_one_letter_code
_entity_poly.pdbx_strand_id
1 'polypeptide(L)'
;MSNCYFEFVIHKESCFHRLRKFFYNLKEEKEKEMIDCSDSMWLDYFEEEVLKQFWWPTEEELHHHQILWEQTPVEKRFTDSKLRTPWDFESMIDAFACGEYELVSCEKVSNNIGRIEFYPYAWPYGGNDVFRALIEYSGFKIIDESV
;
A
#
# COMPACT_ATOMS: atom_id res chain seq x y z
N MET A 1 -14.84 -14.66 8.91
CA MET A 1 -13.37 -14.66 9.10
C MET A 1 -13.05 -13.72 10.26
N SER A 2 -11.83 -13.74 10.81
CA SER A 2 -11.37 -12.67 11.72
C SER A 2 -10.77 -11.53 10.90
N ASN A 3 -10.73 -10.32 11.45
CA ASN A 3 -10.00 -9.22 10.82
C ASN A 3 -8.51 -9.57 10.74
N CYS A 4 -7.89 -9.17 9.64
CA CYS A 4 -6.46 -9.11 9.48
C CYS A 4 -5.94 -7.74 9.95
N TYR A 5 -4.67 -7.67 10.33
CA TYR A 5 -4.10 -6.43 10.85
C TYR A 5 -2.59 -6.30 10.61
N PHE A 6 -2.13 -5.06 10.70
CA PHE A 6 -0.73 -4.67 10.84
C PHE A 6 -0.59 -3.72 12.03
N GLU A 7 0.33 -4.02 12.94
CA GLU A 7 0.73 -3.11 14.01
C GLU A 7 2.10 -2.49 13.72
N PHE A 8 2.25 -1.21 14.07
CA PHE A 8 3.47 -0.46 13.80
C PHE A 8 3.76 0.58 14.87
N VAL A 9 5.04 0.93 15.01
CA VAL A 9 5.49 1.92 16.00
C VAL A 9 5.27 3.34 15.50
N ILE A 10 4.56 4.14 16.29
CA ILE A 10 4.36 5.57 16.04
C ILE A 10 5.52 6.35 16.67
N HIS A 11 6.43 6.84 15.83
CA HIS A 11 7.54 7.70 16.26
C HIS A 11 7.22 9.20 16.18
N LYS A 12 6.29 9.58 15.28
CA LYS A 12 5.89 10.97 15.05
C LYS A 12 4.38 11.05 14.85
N GLU A 13 3.69 11.72 15.77
CA GLU A 13 2.23 11.87 15.78
C GLU A 13 1.66 12.48 14.50
N SER A 14 2.35 13.47 13.92
CA SER A 14 1.89 14.11 12.69
C SER A 14 1.89 13.15 11.49
N CYS A 15 2.85 12.22 11.42
CA CYS A 15 2.85 11.18 10.39
C CYS A 15 1.65 10.26 10.58
N PHE A 16 1.36 9.86 11.82
CA PHE A 16 0.25 8.97 12.10
C PHE A 16 -1.09 9.62 11.77
N HIS A 17 -1.24 10.91 12.09
CA HIS A 17 -2.43 11.67 11.75
C HIS A 17 -2.67 11.71 10.22
N ARG A 18 -1.62 11.88 9.41
CA ARG A 18 -1.74 11.84 7.94
C ARG A 18 -2.08 10.45 7.41
N LEU A 19 -1.39 9.41 7.88
CA LEU A 19 -1.69 8.03 7.50
C LEU A 19 -3.16 7.69 7.82
N ARG A 20 -3.62 8.05 9.02
CA ARG A 20 -5.01 7.84 9.43
C ARG A 20 -5.99 8.60 8.54
N LYS A 21 -5.69 9.86 8.22
CA LYS A 21 -6.53 10.67 7.31
C LYS A 21 -6.59 10.06 5.91
N PHE A 22 -5.46 9.65 5.36
CA PHE A 22 -5.38 8.94 4.07
C PHE A 22 -6.22 7.66 4.10
N PHE A 23 -6.02 6.82 5.12
CA PHE A 23 -6.73 5.55 5.27
C PHE A 23 -8.26 5.72 5.28
N TYR A 24 -8.78 6.68 6.05
CA TYR A 24 -10.22 6.87 6.15
C TYR A 24 -10.83 7.47 4.87
N ASN A 25 -10.10 8.33 4.16
CA ASN A 25 -10.57 8.83 2.87
C ASN A 25 -10.53 7.74 1.80
N LEU A 26 -9.48 6.90 1.80
CA LEU A 26 -9.39 5.73 0.93
C LEU A 26 -10.51 4.73 1.22
N LYS A 27 -10.81 4.48 2.51
CA LYS A 27 -11.95 3.67 2.94
C LYS A 27 -13.26 4.19 2.38
N GLU A 28 -13.52 5.49 2.56
CA GLU A 28 -14.75 6.13 2.09
C GLU A 28 -14.90 6.00 0.56
N GLU A 29 -13.84 6.24 -0.20
CA GLU A 29 -13.88 6.11 -1.67
C GLU A 29 -13.97 4.65 -2.12
N LYS A 30 -13.37 3.70 -1.39
CA LYS A 30 -13.51 2.25 -1.68
C LYS A 30 -14.94 1.79 -1.50
N GLU A 31 -15.61 2.21 -0.42
CA GLU A 31 -17.01 1.87 -0.14
C GLU A 31 -17.98 2.40 -1.21
N LYS A 32 -17.62 3.50 -1.88
CA LYS A 32 -18.37 4.07 -3.00
C LYS A 32 -18.01 3.47 -4.36
N GLU A 33 -16.99 2.61 -4.43
CA GLU A 33 -16.36 2.16 -5.68
C GLU A 33 -15.87 3.35 -6.55
N MET A 34 -15.35 4.41 -5.91
CA MET A 34 -14.96 5.67 -6.54
C MET A 34 -13.47 6.01 -6.39
N ILE A 35 -12.62 5.04 -6.02
CA ILE A 35 -11.17 5.26 -6.01
C ILE A 35 -10.69 5.56 -7.43
N ASP A 36 -10.22 6.79 -7.65
CA ASP A 36 -9.50 7.18 -8.86
C ASP A 36 -8.00 6.94 -8.66
N CYS A 37 -7.46 5.92 -9.33
CA CYS A 37 -6.05 5.52 -9.22
C CYS A 37 -5.09 6.54 -9.86
N SER A 38 -5.58 7.43 -10.71
CA SER A 38 -4.80 8.46 -11.41
C SER A 38 -4.83 9.82 -10.72
N ASP A 39 -5.60 9.97 -9.64
CA ASP A 39 -5.86 11.28 -9.06
C ASP A 39 -4.69 11.77 -8.17
N SER A 40 -4.18 12.95 -8.53
CA SER A 40 -3.25 13.74 -7.73
C SER A 40 -3.68 14.00 -6.29
N MET A 41 -4.98 13.91 -5.97
CA MET A 41 -5.53 14.17 -4.64
C MET A 41 -4.91 13.27 -3.55
N TRP A 42 -4.43 12.08 -3.92
CA TRP A 42 -3.79 11.15 -2.98
C TRP A 42 -2.37 11.58 -2.61
N LEU A 43 -1.68 12.33 -3.47
CA LEU A 43 -0.31 12.75 -3.25
C LEU A 43 -0.19 13.71 -2.05
N ASP A 44 -1.18 14.56 -1.84
CA ASP A 44 -1.21 15.57 -0.77
C ASP A 44 -1.22 14.97 0.66
N TYR A 45 -1.48 13.66 0.80
CA TYR A 45 -1.38 12.98 2.09
C TYR A 45 0.05 12.62 2.49
N PHE A 46 0.98 12.65 1.54
CA PHE A 46 2.35 12.19 1.71
C PHE A 46 3.33 13.37 1.69
N GLU A 47 4.35 13.30 2.55
CA GLU A 47 5.47 14.25 2.47
C GLU A 47 6.33 13.94 1.24
N GLU A 48 7.03 14.94 0.69
CA GLU A 48 7.86 14.79 -0.52
C GLU A 48 8.89 13.66 -0.39
N GLU A 49 9.46 13.51 0.80
CA GLU A 49 10.41 12.46 1.18
C GLU A 49 9.78 11.06 1.17
N VAL A 50 8.48 10.96 1.43
CA VAL A 50 7.72 9.72 1.28
C VAL A 50 7.50 9.43 -0.21
N LEU A 51 7.06 10.43 -0.97
CA LEU A 51 6.83 10.29 -2.41
C LEU A 51 8.10 9.86 -3.15
N LYS A 52 9.29 10.34 -2.74
CA LYS A 52 10.59 9.93 -3.32
C LYS A 52 10.94 8.45 -3.14
N GLN A 53 10.25 7.71 -2.27
CA GLN A 53 10.47 6.27 -2.09
C GLN A 53 9.75 5.42 -3.14
N PHE A 54 8.70 5.97 -3.77
CA PHE A 54 7.99 5.30 -4.85
C PHE A 54 8.84 5.29 -6.13
N TRP A 55 8.58 4.30 -6.96
CA TRP A 55 9.13 4.24 -8.30
C TRP A 55 8.32 5.17 -9.21
N TRP A 56 8.97 6.17 -9.77
CA TRP A 56 8.40 7.09 -10.76
C TRP A 56 9.10 6.86 -12.10
N PRO A 57 8.77 5.77 -12.81
CA PRO A 57 9.54 5.38 -13.96
C PRO A 57 9.37 6.34 -15.13
N THR A 58 10.46 6.52 -15.86
CA THR A 58 10.42 7.06 -17.22
C THR A 58 9.82 6.04 -18.19
N GLU A 59 9.36 6.51 -19.36
CA GLU A 59 8.90 5.63 -20.43
C GLU A 59 9.95 4.58 -20.84
N GLU A 60 11.24 4.95 -20.81
CA GLU A 60 12.35 4.04 -21.11
C GLU A 60 12.48 2.94 -20.05
N GLU A 61 12.38 3.28 -18.76
CA GLU A 61 12.43 2.32 -17.66
C GLU A 61 11.21 1.37 -17.69
N LEU A 62 10.01 1.88 -17.96
CA LEU A 62 8.81 1.07 -18.15
C LEU A 62 8.99 0.10 -19.32
N HIS A 63 9.47 0.59 -20.47
CA HIS A 63 9.68 -0.24 -21.64
C HIS A 63 10.74 -1.34 -21.36
N HIS A 64 11.82 -0.98 -20.67
CA HIS A 64 12.85 -1.94 -20.27
C HIS A 64 12.28 -3.00 -19.32
N HIS A 65 11.49 -2.61 -18.32
CA HIS A 65 10.83 -3.53 -17.41
C HIS A 65 9.87 -4.48 -18.13
N GLN A 66 9.08 -3.98 -19.07
CA GLN A 66 8.21 -4.80 -19.91
C GLN A 66 9.00 -5.84 -20.71
N ILE A 67 10.12 -5.45 -21.33
CA ILE A 67 10.99 -6.39 -22.05
C ILE A 67 11.52 -7.48 -21.10
N LEU A 68 12.00 -7.10 -19.92
CA LEU A 68 12.46 -8.07 -18.92
C LEU A 68 11.34 -9.02 -18.49
N TRP A 69 10.12 -8.51 -18.29
CA TRP A 69 8.95 -9.29 -17.90
C TRP A 69 8.59 -10.34 -18.97
N GLU A 70 8.55 -9.92 -20.23
CA GLU A 70 8.23 -10.79 -21.36
C GLU A 70 9.30 -11.88 -21.56
N GLN A 71 10.58 -11.55 -21.39
CA GLN A 71 11.69 -12.49 -21.52
C GLN A 71 11.84 -13.44 -20.32
N THR A 72 11.33 -13.07 -19.15
CA THR A 72 11.42 -13.90 -17.95
C THR A 72 10.36 -15.01 -18.00
N PRO A 73 10.75 -16.29 -17.82
CA PRO A 73 9.80 -17.40 -17.77
C PRO A 73 8.70 -17.17 -16.73
N VAL A 74 7.46 -17.52 -17.08
CA VAL A 74 6.25 -17.21 -16.28
C VAL A 74 6.41 -17.66 -14.83
N GLU A 75 6.93 -18.87 -14.62
CA GLU A 75 7.15 -19.48 -13.32
C GLU A 75 8.21 -18.77 -12.46
N LYS A 76 9.03 -17.89 -13.05
CA LYS A 76 10.07 -17.12 -12.37
C LYS A 76 9.70 -15.67 -12.15
N ARG A 77 8.72 -15.11 -12.87
CA ARG A 77 8.44 -13.66 -12.89
C ARG A 77 8.30 -13.03 -11.50
N PHE A 78 7.58 -13.69 -10.60
CA PHE A 78 7.34 -13.18 -9.24
C PHE A 78 8.51 -13.38 -8.25
N THR A 79 9.55 -14.13 -8.66
CA THR A 79 10.72 -14.42 -7.81
C THR A 79 12.02 -13.88 -8.37
N ASP A 80 12.05 -13.50 -9.65
CA ASP A 80 13.24 -12.92 -10.29
C ASP A 80 13.52 -11.53 -9.73
N SER A 81 14.71 -11.37 -9.15
CA SER A 81 15.13 -10.10 -8.55
C SER A 81 15.24 -8.96 -9.57
N LYS A 82 15.40 -9.25 -10.86
CA LYS A 82 15.49 -8.23 -11.92
C LYS A 82 14.15 -7.54 -12.19
N LEU A 83 13.05 -8.19 -11.85
CA LEU A 83 11.70 -7.65 -12.01
C LEU A 83 11.19 -6.92 -10.76
N ARG A 84 11.94 -6.99 -9.66
CA ARG A 84 11.60 -6.27 -8.43
C ARG A 84 11.86 -4.79 -8.61
N THR A 85 10.78 -4.03 -8.58
CA THR A 85 10.79 -2.57 -8.49
C THR A 85 10.19 -2.16 -7.15
N PRO A 86 10.52 -0.97 -6.63
CA PRO A 86 9.68 -0.34 -5.62
C PRO A 86 8.24 -0.21 -6.13
N TRP A 87 7.30 0.04 -5.22
CA TRP A 87 5.93 0.32 -5.64
C TRP A 87 5.91 1.59 -6.47
N ASP A 88 5.27 1.52 -7.63
CA ASP A 88 4.72 2.69 -8.29
C ASP A 88 3.51 3.19 -7.50
N PHE A 89 3.32 4.52 -7.44
CA PHE A 89 2.30 5.12 -6.59
C PHE A 89 0.88 4.78 -7.08
N GLU A 90 0.63 4.91 -8.37
CA GLU A 90 -0.67 4.60 -8.97
C GLU A 90 -1.02 3.12 -8.76
N SER A 91 -0.04 2.24 -8.95
CA SER A 91 -0.17 0.79 -8.72
C SER A 91 -0.53 0.46 -7.26
N MET A 92 -0.03 1.23 -6.28
CA MET A 92 -0.41 1.05 -4.88
C MET A 92 -1.88 1.43 -4.65
N ILE A 93 -2.36 2.54 -5.23
CA ILE A 93 -3.76 2.96 -5.13
C ILE A 93 -4.68 1.96 -5.84
N ASP A 94 -4.29 1.48 -7.02
CA ASP A 94 -5.01 0.47 -7.78
C ASP A 94 -5.14 -0.86 -7.02
N ALA A 95 -4.07 -1.29 -6.34
CA ALA A 95 -4.11 -2.46 -5.47
C ALA A 95 -5.12 -2.31 -4.32
N PHE A 96 -5.30 -1.10 -3.78
CA PHE A 96 -6.36 -0.82 -2.80
C PHE A 96 -7.75 -0.82 -3.44
N ALA A 97 -7.90 -0.27 -4.64
CA ALA A 97 -9.17 -0.26 -5.37
C ALA A 97 -9.65 -1.70 -5.65
N CYS A 98 -8.77 -2.54 -6.21
CA CYS A 98 -9.09 -3.89 -6.65
C CYS A 98 -9.10 -4.95 -5.54
N GLY A 99 -8.55 -4.67 -4.35
CA GLY A 99 -8.48 -5.63 -3.27
C GLY A 99 -9.85 -6.11 -2.76
N GLU A 100 -10.01 -7.42 -2.53
CA GLU A 100 -11.25 -8.05 -2.05
C GLU A 100 -11.32 -8.08 -0.51
N TYR A 101 -11.31 -6.89 0.08
CA TYR A 101 -11.38 -6.69 1.53
C TYR A 101 -12.08 -5.38 1.88
N GLU A 102 -12.62 -5.32 3.09
CA GLU A 102 -13.09 -4.09 3.73
C GLU A 102 -11.95 -3.41 4.48
N LEU A 103 -11.77 -2.11 4.30
CA LEU A 103 -10.90 -1.32 5.17
C LEU A 103 -11.63 -1.06 6.50
N VAL A 104 -11.17 -1.63 7.61
CA VAL A 104 -11.92 -1.58 8.88
C VAL A 104 -11.54 -0.34 9.69
N SER A 105 -10.28 -0.22 10.10
CA SER A 105 -9.83 0.86 11.00
C SER A 105 -8.35 1.19 10.84
N CYS A 106 -7.97 2.43 11.21
CA CYS A 106 -6.58 2.84 11.39
C CYS A 106 -6.50 3.64 12.69
N GLU A 107 -6.17 2.98 13.80
CA GLU A 107 -6.29 3.53 15.15
C GLU A 107 -5.05 3.25 16.01
N LYS A 108 -4.94 3.96 17.14
CA LYS A 108 -3.96 3.61 18.17
C LYS A 108 -4.51 2.52 19.06
N VAL A 109 -3.73 1.47 19.26
CA VAL A 109 -4.03 0.39 20.22
C VAL A 109 -3.29 0.55 21.54
N SER A 110 -2.23 1.38 21.54
CA SER A 110 -1.57 1.87 22.76
C SER A 110 -0.88 3.22 22.47
N ASN A 111 -0.21 3.82 23.47
CA ASN A 111 0.39 5.15 23.35
C ASN A 111 1.25 5.34 22.08
N ASN A 112 2.07 4.34 21.72
CA ASN A 112 3.01 4.43 20.61
C ASN A 112 2.81 3.31 19.56
N ILE A 113 1.66 2.63 19.58
CA ILE A 113 1.36 1.56 18.63
C ILE A 113 0.11 1.92 17.85
N GLY A 114 0.27 2.06 16.53
CA GLY A 114 -0.81 2.15 15.58
C GLY A 114 -1.16 0.78 15.03
N ARG A 115 -2.41 0.59 14.64
CA ARG A 115 -2.89 -0.61 13.98
C ARG A 115 -3.78 -0.22 12.80
N ILE A 116 -3.50 -0.83 11.65
CA ILE A 116 -4.45 -0.89 10.53
C ILE A 116 -5.13 -2.26 10.58
N GLU A 117 -6.46 -2.26 10.49
CA GLU A 117 -7.30 -3.46 10.42
C GLU A 117 -8.09 -3.49 9.12
N PHE A 118 -8.24 -4.68 8.54
CA PHE A 118 -9.03 -4.92 7.34
C PHE A 118 -9.71 -6.29 7.43
N TYR A 119 -10.85 -6.45 6.75
CA TYR A 119 -11.62 -7.69 6.73
C TYR A 119 -11.56 -8.32 5.33
N PRO A 120 -10.83 -9.44 5.14
CA PRO A 120 -10.79 -10.11 3.84
C PRO A 120 -12.11 -10.82 3.53
N TYR A 121 -12.60 -10.67 2.29
CA TYR A 121 -13.80 -11.37 1.83
C TYR A 121 -13.50 -12.77 1.29
N ALA A 122 -12.30 -12.99 0.75
CA ALA A 122 -11.89 -14.23 0.12
C ALA A 122 -10.39 -14.52 0.33
N TRP A 123 -9.92 -15.68 -0.14
CA TRP A 123 -8.49 -15.96 -0.27
C TRP A 123 -8.20 -16.50 -1.68
N PRO A 124 -7.27 -15.90 -2.45
CA PRO A 124 -6.51 -14.67 -2.14
C PRO A 124 -7.37 -13.40 -2.30
N TYR A 125 -7.12 -12.36 -1.48
CA TYR A 125 -7.89 -11.09 -1.49
C TYR A 125 -7.18 -9.90 -2.17
N GLY A 126 -6.17 -10.15 -3.01
CA GLY A 126 -5.38 -9.09 -3.64
C GLY A 126 -4.04 -8.77 -2.94
N GLY A 127 -3.62 -9.62 -2.00
CA GLY A 127 -2.32 -9.50 -1.31
C GLY A 127 -2.32 -8.48 -0.17
N ASN A 128 -1.32 -8.61 0.71
CA ASN A 128 -1.15 -7.78 1.90
C ASN A 128 0.06 -6.81 1.79
N ASP A 129 0.89 -6.98 0.76
CA ASP A 129 2.10 -6.16 0.56
C ASP A 129 1.79 -4.67 0.33
N VAL A 130 0.59 -4.34 -0.16
CA VAL A 130 0.16 -2.94 -0.33
C VAL A 130 0.04 -2.20 1.02
N PHE A 131 -0.46 -2.87 2.05
CA PHE A 131 -0.52 -2.31 3.40
C PHE A 131 0.88 -2.14 3.99
N ARG A 132 1.77 -3.12 3.76
CA ARG A 132 3.17 -3.05 4.18
C ARG A 132 3.86 -1.84 3.54
N ALA A 133 3.72 -1.67 2.22
CA ALA A 133 4.26 -0.54 1.50
C ALA A 133 3.75 0.80 2.04
N LEU A 134 2.43 0.94 2.24
CA LEU A 134 1.83 2.15 2.81
C LEU A 134 2.42 2.49 4.18
N ILE A 135 2.53 1.51 5.08
CA ILE A 135 3.02 1.71 6.46
C ILE A 135 4.51 2.05 6.46
N GLU A 136 5.32 1.29 5.73
CA GLU A 136 6.78 1.47 5.70
C GLU A 136 7.18 2.77 4.99
N TYR A 137 6.58 3.09 3.84
CA TYR A 137 6.88 4.33 3.13
C TYR A 137 6.44 5.56 3.94
N SER A 138 5.36 5.45 4.71
CA SER A 138 4.96 6.48 5.68
C SER A 138 5.93 6.64 6.87
N GLY A 139 7.01 5.87 6.91
CA GLY A 139 8.09 5.97 7.88
C GLY A 139 7.84 5.20 9.18
N PHE A 140 6.88 4.28 9.19
CA PHE A 140 6.61 3.44 10.34
C PHE A 140 7.30 2.09 10.24
N LYS A 141 7.64 1.51 11.38
CA LYS A 141 8.17 0.16 11.47
C LYS A 141 7.06 -0.79 11.92
N ILE A 142 6.73 -1.78 11.09
CA ILE A 142 5.81 -2.86 11.44
C ILE A 142 6.46 -3.74 12.52
N ILE A 143 5.66 -4.11 13.52
CA ILE A 143 6.09 -4.93 14.67
C ILE A 143 5.30 -6.22 14.82
N ASP A 144 4.08 -6.28 14.29
CA ASP A 144 3.24 -7.47 14.29
C ASP A 144 2.27 -7.43 13.10
N GLU A 145 1.91 -8.60 12.58
CA GLU A 145 0.95 -8.74 11.49
C GLU A 145 0.19 -10.07 11.60
N SER A 146 -1.09 -10.03 11.21
CA SER A 146 -1.92 -11.22 11.05
C SER A 146 -2.69 -11.08 9.73
N VAL A 147 -2.31 -11.85 8.72
CA VAL A 147 -2.74 -11.72 7.32
C VAL A 147 -3.07 -13.06 6.68
#